data_AF-A0A8J6RDH7-F1
#
_entry.id   AF-A0A8J6RDH7-F1
#
_cell.length_a   1.000
_cell.length_b   1.000
_cell.length_c   1.000
_cell.angle_alpha   90.00
_cell.angle_beta   90.00
_cell.angle_gamma   90.00
#
_symmetry.space_group_name_H-M   'P 1'
#
loop_
_entity.id
_entity.type
_entity.pdbx_description
1 polymer ?
#
loop_
_entity_poly.entity_id
_entity_poly.type
_entity_poly.pdbx_seq_one_letter_code
_entity_poly.pdbx_strand_id
1 'polypeptide(L)'
;MNWVFQRACLSLAPLALLTATPALAAASAQPAALSPLPETRLAQAGTIETVLLFETESKVVRVYRSGTSLLMNLYNKATDAVELRAAPTQLVASTRDQTVYRAGGEAQRFARINVVGETELEILAANGSVVLKEPGFNPVVGVPPGATNFRGNNFAPGTSALVLSAEAARLRSAPRLGSTILSTAPRRAVVDVLDRGGNPEDGFIWYQVNYEGTTGWVRGDLLQPT
;
A
#
# COMPACT_ATOMS: atom_id res chain seq x y z
N MET A 1 63.72 -18.10 22.77
CA MET A 1 64.07 -17.80 24.17
C MET A 1 63.07 -18.56 25.05
N ASN A 2 63.45 -19.77 25.50
CA ASN A 2 62.64 -20.64 26.37
C ASN A 2 63.34 -20.75 27.72
N TRP A 3 62.64 -20.48 28.82
CA TRP A 3 63.04 -20.75 30.21
C TRP A 3 61.80 -21.39 30.88
N VAL A 4 61.73 -22.68 31.22
CA VAL A 4 62.47 -23.55 32.17
C VAL A 4 62.04 -23.38 33.64
N PHE A 5 61.19 -24.34 34.07
CA PHE A 5 61.11 -25.10 35.34
C PHE A 5 60.97 -24.43 36.73
N GLN A 6 60.02 -24.95 37.52
CA GLN A 6 60.19 -25.70 38.80
C GLN A 6 58.78 -26.07 39.31
N ARG A 7 58.32 -27.34 39.37
CA ARG A 7 58.63 -28.52 40.22
C ARG A 7 58.42 -28.34 41.73
N ALA A 8 57.75 -29.38 42.26
CA ALA A 8 57.69 -29.87 43.65
C ALA A 8 56.53 -29.30 44.49
N CYS A 9 55.79 -30.06 45.31
CA CYS A 9 55.76 -31.48 45.65
C CYS A 9 54.65 -31.68 46.71
N LEU A 10 54.10 -32.92 46.81
CA LEU A 10 53.56 -33.59 48.02
C LEU A 10 52.36 -32.92 48.75
N SER A 11 51.37 -33.59 49.36
CA SER A 11 50.80 -34.95 49.40
C SER A 11 49.84 -34.96 50.62
N LEU A 12 48.91 -35.93 50.64
CA LEU A 12 48.21 -36.52 51.81
C LEU A 12 46.96 -35.79 52.38
N ALA A 13 45.83 -36.48 52.23
CA ALA A 13 44.56 -36.32 52.96
C ALA A 13 44.64 -36.83 54.41
N PRO A 14 43.63 -36.59 55.27
CA PRO A 14 42.70 -37.69 55.58
C PRO A 14 41.23 -37.33 55.95
N LEU A 15 40.39 -38.38 55.93
CA LEU A 15 39.21 -38.76 56.75
C LEU A 15 38.48 -37.68 57.60
N ALA A 16 37.18 -37.44 57.41
CA ALA A 16 36.00 -38.19 57.93
C ALA A 16 35.51 -37.75 59.35
N LEU A 17 34.24 -37.33 59.47
CA LEU A 17 33.21 -37.89 60.38
C LEU A 17 31.99 -36.94 60.56
N LEU A 18 30.80 -37.55 60.45
CA LEU A 18 29.46 -37.01 60.74
C LEU A 18 29.23 -36.80 62.25
N THR A 19 28.39 -35.82 62.61
CA THR A 19 27.25 -35.90 63.59
C THR A 19 26.45 -34.58 63.55
N ALA A 20 25.24 -34.53 62.99
CA ALA A 20 23.91 -34.71 63.64
C ALA A 20 23.44 -33.52 64.52
N THR A 21 22.64 -32.57 63.97
CA THR A 21 21.17 -32.31 64.21
C THR A 21 20.80 -31.55 65.51
N PRO A 22 19.59 -30.92 65.66
CA PRO A 22 18.60 -30.35 64.71
C PRO A 22 18.09 -28.93 65.13
N ALA A 23 17.21 -28.28 64.36
CA ALA A 23 16.04 -27.55 64.90
C ALA A 23 15.14 -27.00 63.79
N LEU A 24 13.83 -27.23 63.97
CA LEU A 24 12.72 -26.90 63.10
C LEU A 24 12.59 -25.40 62.76
N ALA A 25 12.25 -25.11 61.50
CA ALA A 25 11.13 -24.23 61.17
C ALA A 25 10.73 -24.44 59.70
N ALA A 26 9.46 -24.77 59.49
CA ALA A 26 8.84 -24.88 58.18
C ALA A 26 8.87 -23.53 57.46
N ALA A 27 9.50 -23.48 56.29
CA ALA A 27 9.26 -22.45 55.30
C ALA A 27 8.79 -23.15 54.02
N SER A 28 7.52 -22.93 53.71
CA SER A 28 6.87 -23.25 52.46
C SER A 28 7.79 -23.02 51.26
N ALA A 29 7.91 -24.04 50.40
CA ALA A 29 8.47 -23.91 49.07
C ALA A 29 7.68 -22.85 48.28
N GLN A 30 8.26 -21.65 48.15
CA GLN A 30 7.90 -20.73 47.07
C GLN A 30 8.75 -21.10 45.85
N PRO A 31 8.14 -21.46 44.71
CA PRO A 31 8.90 -21.60 43.47
C PRO A 31 9.60 -20.28 43.17
N ALA A 32 10.89 -20.38 42.86
CA ALA A 32 11.72 -19.28 42.41
C ALA A 32 10.95 -18.46 41.38
N ALA A 33 10.86 -17.15 41.64
CA ALA A 33 10.24 -16.20 40.74
C ALA A 33 10.77 -16.43 39.33
N LEU A 34 9.87 -16.81 38.43
CA LEU A 34 10.08 -16.70 36.99
C LEU A 34 10.54 -15.26 36.77
N SER A 35 11.79 -15.09 36.33
CA SER A 35 12.22 -13.82 35.78
C SER A 35 11.16 -13.40 34.75
N PRO A 36 10.57 -12.19 34.84
CA PRO A 36 9.66 -11.78 33.79
C PRO A 36 10.47 -11.83 32.49
N LEU A 37 9.98 -12.62 31.54
CA LEU A 37 10.41 -12.52 30.15
C LEU A 37 10.47 -11.02 29.81
N PRO A 38 11.50 -10.52 29.13
CA PRO A 38 11.48 -9.14 28.69
C PRO A 38 10.20 -8.92 27.88
N GLU A 39 9.25 -8.16 28.45
CA GLU A 39 8.00 -7.74 27.82
C GLU A 39 8.30 -6.72 26.72
N THR A 40 9.11 -7.10 25.74
CA THR A 40 9.43 -6.28 24.57
C THR A 40 9.04 -6.99 23.27
N ARG A 41 7.95 -7.75 23.32
CA ARG A 41 7.24 -8.28 22.14
C ARG A 41 5.75 -7.89 22.08
N LEU A 42 5.37 -6.80 22.72
CA LEU A 42 4.07 -6.16 22.52
C LEU A 42 4.22 -4.64 22.32
N ALA A 43 5.24 -4.22 21.57
CA ALA A 43 5.21 -2.89 20.96
C ALA A 43 4.20 -2.95 19.81
N GLN A 44 2.97 -2.55 20.12
CA GLN A 44 1.90 -2.12 19.22
C GLN A 44 1.79 -2.88 17.90
N ALA A 45 0.71 -3.63 17.71
CA ALA A 45 0.08 -3.67 16.40
C ALA A 45 -0.29 -2.21 16.05
N GLY A 46 0.65 -1.48 15.47
CA GLY A 46 0.47 -0.08 15.12
C GLY A 46 -0.68 -0.03 14.13
N THR A 47 -1.77 0.64 14.49
CA THR A 47 -2.89 0.86 13.58
C THR A 47 -2.34 1.55 12.33
N ILE A 48 -2.32 0.82 11.22
CA ILE A 48 -1.94 1.38 9.92
C ILE A 48 -3.20 2.04 9.34
N GLU A 49 -3.21 3.36 9.31
CA GLU A 49 -4.31 4.14 8.75
C GLU A 49 -3.95 4.60 7.34
N THR A 50 -4.72 4.22 6.33
CA THR A 50 -4.55 4.77 4.98
C THR A 50 -5.08 6.20 4.95
N VAL A 51 -4.24 7.16 4.56
CA VAL A 51 -4.58 8.60 4.47
C VAL A 51 -5.00 8.99 3.06
N LEU A 52 -4.30 8.45 2.06
CA LEU A 52 -4.57 8.72 0.66
C LEU A 52 -4.24 7.45 -0.14
N LEU A 53 -5.16 7.03 -1.00
CA LEU A 53 -4.96 5.89 -1.89
C LEU A 53 -5.55 6.24 -3.25
N PHE A 54 -4.68 6.33 -4.25
CA PHE A 54 -5.09 6.51 -5.63
C PHE A 54 -4.17 5.75 -6.56
N GLU A 55 -4.67 5.44 -7.73
CA GLU A 55 -3.90 4.91 -8.83
C GLU A 55 -3.70 5.98 -9.89
N THR A 56 -2.72 5.77 -10.75
CA THR A 56 -2.47 6.58 -11.93
C THR A 56 -2.43 5.66 -13.15
N GLU A 57 -2.11 6.23 -14.31
CA GLU A 57 -1.90 5.46 -15.53
C GLU A 57 -0.86 4.36 -15.32
N SER A 58 0.26 4.66 -14.64
CA SER A 58 1.37 3.71 -14.48
C SER A 58 1.63 3.25 -13.05
N LYS A 59 1.03 3.85 -12.03
CA LYS A 59 1.37 3.62 -10.62
C LYS A 59 0.17 3.43 -9.70
N VAL A 60 0.40 2.83 -8.53
CA VAL A 60 -0.50 2.87 -7.38
C VAL A 60 0.22 3.58 -6.23
N VAL A 61 -0.42 4.61 -5.69
CA VAL A 61 0.10 5.47 -4.63
C VAL A 61 -0.71 5.23 -3.37
N ARG A 62 -0.04 4.81 -2.29
CA ARG A 62 -0.66 4.71 -0.96
C ARG A 62 0.13 5.52 0.04
N VAL A 63 -0.48 6.56 0.59
CA VAL A 63 0.00 7.29 1.77
C VAL A 63 -0.73 6.76 2.98
N TYR A 64 0.00 6.38 4.01
CA TYR A 64 -0.55 5.81 5.24
C TYR A 64 0.21 6.29 6.47
N ARG A 65 -0.46 6.33 7.62
CA ARG A 65 0.15 6.54 8.92
C ARG A 65 0.46 5.20 9.56
N SER A 66 1.65 5.09 10.15
CA SER A 66 2.06 3.98 11.01
C SER A 66 2.54 4.59 12.32
N GLY A 67 1.72 4.53 13.36
CA GLY A 67 1.96 5.28 14.58
C GLY A 67 1.94 6.79 14.32
N THR A 68 3.03 7.50 14.63
CA THR A 68 3.17 8.94 14.40
C THR A 68 3.82 9.29 13.06
N SER A 69 4.28 8.28 12.29
CA SER A 69 4.99 8.48 11.03
C SER A 69 4.05 8.39 9.84
N LEU A 70 4.17 9.32 8.90
CA LEU A 70 3.50 9.25 7.60
C LEU A 70 4.45 8.61 6.58
N LEU A 71 3.94 7.64 5.83
CA LEU A 71 4.70 6.79 4.93
C LEU A 71 4.00 6.69 3.58
N MET A 72 4.77 6.50 2.50
CA MET A 72 4.27 6.34 1.15
C MET A 72 4.79 5.05 0.52
N ASN A 73 3.88 4.32 -0.13
CA ASN A 73 4.19 3.27 -1.07
C ASN A 73 3.89 3.72 -2.50
N LEU A 74 4.76 3.31 -3.41
CA LEU A 74 4.57 3.46 -4.85
C LEU A 74 4.76 2.08 -5.49
N TYR A 75 3.76 1.65 -6.24
CA TYR A 75 3.78 0.38 -6.95
C TYR A 75 3.65 0.63 -8.45
N ASN A 76 4.44 -0.06 -9.26
CA ASN A 76 4.41 0.01 -10.70
C ASN A 76 3.48 -1.06 -11.27
N LYS A 77 2.46 -0.60 -11.99
CA LYS A 77 1.40 -1.44 -12.56
C LYS A 77 1.88 -2.26 -13.76
N ALA A 78 2.88 -1.78 -14.50
CA ALA A 78 3.39 -2.49 -15.66
C ALA A 78 4.31 -3.65 -15.28
N THR A 79 5.04 -3.52 -14.18
CA THR A 79 6.07 -4.50 -13.76
C THR A 79 5.70 -5.28 -12.51
N ASP A 80 4.53 -5.03 -11.91
CA ASP A 80 4.09 -5.61 -10.64
C ASP A 80 5.11 -5.43 -9.50
N ALA A 81 5.87 -4.32 -9.55
CA ALA A 81 7.00 -4.08 -8.65
C ALA A 81 6.74 -2.92 -7.69
N VAL A 82 7.14 -3.09 -6.43
CA VAL A 82 7.13 -1.99 -5.46
C VAL A 82 8.35 -1.11 -5.68
N GLU A 83 8.15 0.05 -6.30
CA GLU A 83 9.20 1.04 -6.52
C GLU A 83 9.59 1.79 -5.25
N LEU A 84 8.61 2.01 -4.37
CA LEU A 84 8.83 2.70 -3.11
C LEU A 84 8.08 1.98 -2.01
N ARG A 85 8.80 1.58 -0.96
CA ARG A 85 8.26 0.88 0.20
C ARG A 85 8.50 1.69 1.46
N ALA A 86 7.42 2.02 2.14
CA ALA A 86 7.40 2.69 3.44
C ALA A 86 8.30 3.94 3.48
N ALA A 87 8.28 4.76 2.42
CA ALA A 87 9.13 5.93 2.36
C ALA A 87 8.63 7.02 3.32
N PRO A 88 9.50 7.59 4.16
CA PRO A 88 9.15 8.73 5.00
C PRO A 88 8.53 9.85 4.18
N THR A 89 7.32 10.24 4.56
CA THR A 89 6.51 11.21 3.83
C THR A 89 6.22 12.40 4.74
N GLN A 90 6.36 13.59 4.19
CA GLN A 90 6.05 14.84 4.89
C GLN A 90 4.83 15.47 4.26
N LEU A 91 3.94 16.00 5.09
CA LEU A 91 2.90 16.90 4.62
C LEU A 91 3.55 18.26 4.33
N VAL A 92 3.59 18.64 3.06
CA VAL A 92 4.04 19.97 2.63
C VAL A 92 2.90 20.96 2.88
N ALA A 93 3.23 22.19 3.27
CA ALA A 93 2.26 23.23 3.63
C ALA A 93 1.09 23.25 2.64
N SER A 94 -0.09 22.88 3.14
CA SER A 94 -1.32 22.87 2.34
C SER A 94 -1.63 24.30 1.92
N THR A 95 -1.64 24.56 0.61
CA THR A 95 -2.33 25.74 0.08
C THR A 95 -3.84 25.59 0.35
N ARG A 96 -4.61 26.68 0.38
CA ARG A 96 -6.07 26.63 0.63
C ARG A 96 -6.80 25.59 -0.23
N ASP A 97 -6.26 25.30 -1.41
CA ASP A 97 -6.92 24.48 -2.42
C ASP A 97 -6.30 23.07 -2.59
N GLN A 98 -5.19 22.75 -1.90
CA GLN A 98 -4.48 21.49 -2.11
C GLN A 98 -3.69 21.00 -0.89
N THR A 99 -3.78 19.70 -0.63
CA THR A 99 -2.95 18.95 0.31
C THR A 99 -1.87 18.19 -0.44
N VAL A 100 -0.61 18.33 -0.02
CA VAL A 100 0.55 17.77 -0.75
C VAL A 100 1.38 16.88 0.18
N TYR A 101 1.55 15.62 -0.20
CA TYR A 101 2.40 14.65 0.48
C TYR A 101 3.69 14.46 -0.31
N ARG A 102 4.83 14.75 0.32
CA ARG A 102 6.16 14.65 -0.29
C ARG A 102 6.93 13.49 0.31
N ALA A 103 7.35 12.55 -0.53
CA ALA A 103 8.28 11.49 -0.18
C ALA A 103 9.66 11.74 -0.84
N GLY A 104 10.73 11.59 -0.06
CA GLY A 104 12.11 11.73 -0.53
C GLY A 104 12.73 10.42 -1.04
N GLY A 105 14.03 10.46 -1.35
CA GLY A 105 14.83 9.33 -1.85
C GLY A 105 15.74 9.76 -3.01
N GLU A 106 16.01 8.84 -3.94
CA GLU A 106 16.73 9.13 -5.20
C GLU A 106 15.99 10.13 -6.12
N ALA A 107 14.65 10.17 -5.98
CA ALA A 107 13.76 11.10 -6.65
C ALA A 107 12.76 11.66 -5.63
N GLN A 108 12.28 12.88 -5.84
CA GLN A 108 11.21 13.45 -5.03
C GLN A 108 9.86 13.04 -5.60
N ARG A 109 8.96 12.53 -4.76
CA ARG A 109 7.58 12.19 -5.16
C ARG A 109 6.59 13.08 -4.43
N PHE A 110 5.60 13.58 -5.16
CA PHE A 110 4.53 14.42 -4.65
C PHE A 110 3.21 13.75 -4.98
N ALA A 111 2.48 13.35 -3.94
CA ALA A 111 1.11 12.89 -4.04
C ALA A 111 0.21 14.02 -3.57
N ARG A 112 -0.67 14.50 -4.45
CA ARG A 112 -1.51 15.67 -4.21
C ARG A 112 -2.97 15.27 -4.16
N ILE A 113 -3.75 15.98 -3.36
CA ILE A 113 -5.20 15.95 -3.40
C ILE A 113 -5.73 17.38 -3.27
N ASN A 114 -6.58 17.82 -4.21
CA ASN A 114 -7.22 19.14 -4.14
C ASN A 114 -8.51 19.10 -3.32
N VAL A 115 -9.10 20.27 -3.06
CA VAL A 115 -10.37 20.40 -2.31
C VAL A 115 -11.57 19.74 -3.00
N VAL A 116 -11.47 19.46 -4.31
CA VAL A 116 -12.50 18.78 -5.12
C VAL A 116 -12.31 17.25 -5.11
N GLY A 117 -11.21 16.76 -4.52
CA GLY A 117 -10.88 15.33 -4.42
C GLY A 117 -10.07 14.77 -5.60
N GLU A 118 -9.65 15.61 -6.55
CA GLU A 118 -8.75 15.20 -7.62
C GLU A 118 -7.37 14.94 -7.04
N THR A 119 -6.75 13.85 -7.50
CA THR A 119 -5.43 13.43 -7.06
C THR A 119 -4.42 13.56 -8.18
N GLU A 120 -3.13 13.68 -7.84
CA GLU A 120 -2.04 13.74 -8.82
C GLU A 120 -0.78 13.16 -8.21
N LEU A 121 -0.06 12.36 -8.99
CA LEU A 121 1.31 11.96 -8.69
C LEU A 121 2.28 12.74 -9.58
N GLU A 122 3.27 13.37 -8.96
CA GLU A 122 4.42 13.93 -9.67
C GLU A 122 5.71 13.36 -9.10
N ILE A 123 6.63 12.96 -9.97
CA ILE A 123 7.96 12.48 -9.61
C ILE A 123 8.98 13.42 -10.25
N LEU A 124 9.83 14.01 -9.44
CA LEU A 124 10.96 14.85 -9.86
C LEU A 124 12.27 14.10 -9.67
N ALA A 125 13.15 14.13 -10.66
CA ALA A 125 14.53 13.65 -10.52
C ALA A 125 15.32 14.51 -9.53
N ALA A 126 16.49 14.03 -9.10
CA ALA A 126 17.37 14.77 -8.17
C ALA A 126 17.77 16.17 -8.69
N ASN A 127 17.79 16.36 -10.01
CA ASN A 127 18.07 17.64 -10.67
C ASN A 127 16.85 18.59 -10.77
N GLY A 128 15.70 18.19 -10.22
CA GLY A 128 14.44 18.95 -10.27
C GLY A 128 13.63 18.79 -11.55
N SER A 129 14.07 17.99 -12.53
CA SER A 129 13.30 17.73 -13.75
C SER A 129 12.10 16.81 -13.47
N VAL A 130 10.95 17.11 -14.07
CA VAL A 130 9.75 16.26 -13.97
C VAL A 130 10.00 14.97 -14.75
N VAL A 131 10.06 13.84 -14.03
CA VAL A 131 10.18 12.49 -14.57
C VAL A 131 8.81 11.93 -14.91
N LEU A 132 7.83 12.20 -14.04
CA LEU A 132 6.46 11.71 -14.18
C LEU A 132 5.50 12.76 -13.64
N LYS A 133 4.41 13.00 -14.34
CA LYS A 133 3.27 13.75 -13.82
C LYS A 133 2.00 13.15 -14.37
N GLU A 134 1.27 12.46 -13.51
CA GLU A 134 0.07 11.73 -13.87
C GLU A 134 -1.06 12.10 -12.91
N PRO A 135 -2.26 12.40 -13.43
CA PRO A 135 -3.43 12.54 -12.57
C PRO A 135 -3.73 11.20 -11.91
N GLY A 136 -4.06 11.30 -10.64
CA GLY A 136 -4.55 10.19 -9.84
C GLY A 136 -6.05 9.99 -10.01
N PHE A 137 -6.46 8.75 -9.91
CA PHE A 137 -7.83 8.35 -9.71
C PHE A 137 -7.87 7.51 -8.43
N ASN A 138 -8.70 7.89 -7.47
CA ASN A 138 -9.00 6.96 -6.38
C ASN A 138 -9.63 5.72 -7.02
N PRO A 139 -9.16 4.49 -6.75
CA PRO A 139 -10.00 3.35 -7.03
C PRO A 139 -11.27 3.57 -6.21
N VAL A 140 -12.36 3.83 -6.94
CA VAL A 140 -13.70 3.50 -6.47
C VAL A 140 -14.17 4.41 -5.32
N VAL A 141 -14.93 5.47 -5.64
CA VAL A 141 -16.18 5.61 -4.88
C VAL A 141 -16.91 4.32 -5.19
N GLY A 142 -17.03 3.45 -4.19
CA GLY A 142 -17.83 2.24 -4.27
C GLY A 142 -19.23 2.67 -4.63
N VAL A 143 -19.55 2.66 -5.92
CA VAL A 143 -20.89 2.83 -6.40
C VAL A 143 -21.62 1.56 -5.96
N PRO A 144 -22.52 1.58 -4.95
CA PRO A 144 -23.31 0.40 -4.69
C PRO A 144 -24.14 0.06 -5.94
N PRO A 145 -24.54 -1.21 -6.16
CA PRO A 145 -25.57 -1.51 -7.13
C PRO A 145 -26.82 -0.65 -6.80
N GLY A 146 -27.19 0.27 -7.68
CA GLY A 146 -28.27 1.23 -7.41
C GLY A 146 -28.05 2.62 -8.00
N ALA A 147 -28.89 3.57 -7.57
CA ALA A 147 -28.87 4.94 -8.06
C ALA A 147 -27.56 5.64 -7.67
N THR A 148 -26.90 6.23 -8.67
CA THR A 148 -25.79 7.16 -8.47
C THR A 148 -26.10 8.49 -9.15
N ASN A 149 -25.40 9.53 -8.75
CA ASN A 149 -25.35 10.81 -9.47
C ASN A 149 -24.50 10.74 -10.75
N PHE A 150 -23.81 9.63 -11.00
CA PHE A 150 -23.02 9.41 -12.20
C PHE A 150 -23.89 8.85 -13.34
N ARG A 151 -23.69 9.38 -14.55
CA ARG A 151 -24.37 8.94 -15.76
C ARG A 151 -23.70 7.68 -16.33
N GLY A 152 -24.51 6.80 -16.92
CA GLY A 152 -24.08 5.56 -17.56
C GLY A 152 -24.65 4.31 -16.88
N ASN A 153 -24.47 3.16 -17.51
CA ASN A 153 -24.96 1.90 -16.95
C ASN A 153 -24.13 1.53 -15.72
N ASN A 154 -24.80 1.25 -14.60
CA ASN A 154 -24.17 0.85 -13.36
C ASN A 154 -24.36 -0.65 -13.13
N PHE A 155 -23.27 -1.41 -13.16
CA PHE A 155 -23.25 -2.84 -12.92
C PHE A 155 -21.95 -3.24 -12.20
N ALA A 156 -21.93 -4.46 -11.66
CA ALA A 156 -20.79 -4.95 -10.88
C ALA A 156 -19.60 -5.34 -11.78
N PRO A 157 -18.36 -5.04 -11.37
CA PRO A 157 -17.17 -5.62 -12.00
C PRO A 157 -17.11 -7.15 -11.83
N GLY A 158 -16.32 -7.82 -12.66
CA GLY A 158 -16.23 -9.29 -12.74
C GLY A 158 -17.24 -9.92 -13.70
N THR A 159 -18.03 -9.11 -14.40
CA THR A 159 -18.99 -9.54 -15.43
C THR A 159 -18.48 -9.11 -16.81
N SER A 160 -18.68 -9.93 -17.84
CA SER A 160 -18.42 -9.50 -19.21
C SER A 160 -19.51 -8.51 -19.67
N ALA A 161 -19.13 -7.56 -20.52
CA ALA A 161 -20.04 -6.54 -21.04
C ALA A 161 -19.95 -6.41 -22.56
N LEU A 162 -21.08 -6.13 -23.19
CA LEU A 162 -21.18 -5.81 -24.61
C LEU A 162 -21.00 -4.32 -24.85
N VAL A 163 -20.25 -3.99 -25.90
CA VAL A 163 -20.12 -2.62 -26.40
C VAL A 163 -21.38 -2.18 -27.14
N LEU A 164 -22.04 -1.15 -26.62
CA LEU A 164 -23.25 -0.53 -27.17
C LEU A 164 -22.97 0.64 -28.13
N SER A 165 -21.72 1.08 -28.25
CA SER A 165 -21.35 2.21 -29.12
C SER A 165 -21.84 2.03 -30.56
N ALA A 166 -22.21 3.12 -31.23
CA ALA A 166 -22.70 3.08 -32.62
C ALA A 166 -21.66 2.49 -33.59
N GLU A 167 -20.38 2.80 -33.36
CA GLU A 167 -19.25 2.27 -34.15
C GLU A 167 -18.32 1.44 -33.27
N ALA A 168 -17.66 2.08 -32.30
CA ALA A 168 -16.72 1.43 -31.39
C ALA A 168 -16.63 2.19 -30.06
N ALA A 169 -16.37 1.48 -28.97
CA ALA A 169 -15.96 2.06 -27.70
C ALA A 169 -14.45 2.26 -27.69
N ARG A 170 -14.00 3.44 -27.24
CA ARG A 170 -12.58 3.74 -27.08
C ARG A 170 -12.12 3.30 -25.70
N LEU A 171 -11.15 2.40 -25.66
CA LEU A 171 -10.42 2.04 -24.45
C LEU A 171 -9.37 3.11 -24.22
N ARG A 172 -9.50 3.83 -23.11
CA ARG A 172 -8.62 4.94 -22.78
C ARG A 172 -7.64 4.58 -21.67
N SER A 173 -6.53 5.30 -21.57
CA SER A 173 -5.55 5.06 -20.52
C SER A 173 -6.05 5.44 -19.11
N ALA A 174 -7.06 6.31 -19.03
CA ALA A 174 -7.66 6.74 -17.76
C ALA A 174 -9.18 7.02 -17.94
N PRO A 175 -9.99 6.95 -16.85
CA PRO A 175 -11.45 7.15 -16.87
C PRO A 175 -11.87 8.63 -17.05
N ARG A 176 -11.48 9.22 -18.18
CA ARG A 176 -11.77 10.61 -18.55
C ARG A 176 -11.81 10.75 -20.06
N LEU A 177 -12.56 11.74 -20.55
CA LEU A 177 -12.71 11.93 -22.00
C LEU A 177 -11.40 12.34 -22.72
N GLY A 178 -10.50 13.03 -22.01
CA GLY A 178 -9.25 13.58 -22.56
C GLY A 178 -8.03 12.66 -22.49
N SER A 179 -8.15 11.44 -21.96
CA SER A 179 -7.02 10.50 -21.88
C SER A 179 -6.72 9.84 -23.22
N THR A 180 -5.48 9.38 -23.39
CA THR A 180 -5.00 8.70 -24.59
C THR A 180 -5.86 7.49 -24.91
N ILE A 181 -6.15 7.27 -26.19
CA ILE A 181 -6.86 6.08 -26.67
C ILE A 181 -5.82 4.97 -26.82
N LEU A 182 -5.95 3.90 -26.04
CA LEU A 182 -5.09 2.73 -26.10
C LEU A 182 -5.56 1.75 -27.18
N SER A 183 -6.87 1.55 -27.28
CA SER A 183 -7.50 0.63 -28.24
C SER A 183 -8.95 1.02 -28.51
N THR A 184 -9.60 0.31 -29.44
CA THR A 184 -11.01 0.45 -29.76
C THR A 184 -11.68 -0.91 -29.84
N ALA A 185 -12.73 -1.11 -29.06
CA ALA A 185 -13.57 -2.29 -29.12
C ALA A 185 -14.79 -2.01 -30.02
N PRO A 186 -15.01 -2.77 -31.10
CA PRO A 186 -16.11 -2.53 -32.02
C PRO A 186 -17.48 -2.77 -31.36
N ARG A 187 -18.54 -2.24 -31.98
CA ARG A 187 -19.92 -2.51 -31.56
C ARG A 187 -20.17 -4.02 -31.42
N ARG A 188 -20.83 -4.42 -30.34
CA ARG A 188 -21.10 -5.82 -29.93
C ARG A 188 -19.86 -6.66 -29.60
N ALA A 189 -18.67 -6.06 -29.50
CA ALA A 189 -17.55 -6.73 -28.86
C ALA A 189 -17.89 -7.04 -27.39
N VAL A 190 -17.40 -8.18 -26.92
CA VAL A 190 -17.46 -8.55 -25.51
C VAL A 190 -16.14 -8.12 -24.86
N VAL A 191 -16.23 -7.41 -23.75
CA VAL A 191 -15.10 -6.97 -22.94
C VAL A 191 -15.24 -7.52 -21.53
N ASP A 192 -14.12 -7.84 -20.89
CA ASP A 192 -14.13 -8.30 -19.50
C ASP A 192 -13.99 -7.11 -18.57
N VAL A 193 -14.99 -6.89 -17.72
CA VAL A 193 -14.97 -5.76 -16.78
C VAL A 193 -14.20 -6.15 -15.53
N LEU A 194 -13.08 -5.47 -15.30
CA LEU A 194 -12.18 -5.72 -14.19
C LEU A 194 -12.53 -4.86 -12.97
N ASP A 195 -12.82 -3.57 -13.21
CA ASP A 195 -13.13 -2.61 -12.15
C ASP A 195 -14.02 -1.47 -12.65
N ARG A 196 -14.46 -0.58 -11.75
CA ARG A 196 -15.24 0.62 -12.08
C ARG A 196 -14.86 1.82 -11.23
N GLY A 197 -15.06 3.01 -11.77
CA GLY A 197 -14.88 4.27 -11.06
C GLY A 197 -15.86 5.32 -11.55
N GLY A 198 -16.14 6.33 -10.72
CA GLY A 198 -16.85 7.53 -11.15
C GLY A 198 -15.87 8.67 -11.36
N ASN A 199 -16.03 9.43 -12.44
CA ASN A 199 -15.27 10.65 -12.63
C ASN A 199 -16.16 11.87 -12.30
N PRO A 200 -15.86 12.64 -11.24
CA PRO A 200 -16.66 13.81 -10.86
C PRO A 200 -16.53 14.98 -11.85
N GLU A 201 -15.44 15.06 -12.62
CA GLU A 201 -15.26 16.14 -13.62
C GLU A 201 -16.23 15.99 -14.80
N ASP A 202 -16.43 14.76 -15.30
CA ASP A 202 -17.33 14.48 -16.44
C ASP A 202 -18.70 13.93 -16.02
N GLY A 203 -18.83 13.49 -14.77
CA GLY A 203 -20.05 12.96 -14.18
C GLY A 203 -20.45 11.58 -14.72
N PHE A 204 -19.53 10.81 -15.31
CA PHE A 204 -19.80 9.47 -15.82
C PHE A 204 -19.19 8.37 -14.93
N ILE A 205 -19.85 7.21 -14.97
CA ILE A 205 -19.24 5.95 -14.56
C ILE A 205 -18.31 5.49 -15.67
N TRP A 206 -17.16 4.97 -15.29
CA TRP A 206 -16.16 4.37 -16.16
C TRP A 206 -15.84 2.97 -15.67
N TYR A 207 -15.58 2.06 -16.60
CA TYR A 207 -15.18 0.70 -16.32
C TYR A 207 -13.78 0.45 -16.84
N GLN A 208 -12.94 -0.15 -16.02
CA GLN A 208 -11.71 -0.75 -16.49
C GLN A 208 -12.06 -2.08 -17.12
N VAL A 209 -11.73 -2.24 -18.39
CA VAL A 209 -12.03 -3.42 -19.18
C VAL A 209 -10.76 -3.99 -19.79
N ASN A 210 -10.74 -5.31 -19.96
CA ASN A 210 -9.77 -6.00 -20.80
C ASN A 210 -10.45 -6.37 -22.12
N TYR A 211 -9.83 -5.98 -23.23
CA TYR A 211 -10.26 -6.37 -24.57
C TYR A 211 -9.03 -6.83 -25.37
N GLU A 212 -9.04 -8.09 -25.81
CA GLU A 212 -7.97 -8.69 -26.60
C GLU A 212 -6.56 -8.52 -25.98
N GLY A 213 -6.46 -8.54 -24.65
CA GLY A 213 -5.20 -8.38 -23.91
C GLY A 213 -4.80 -6.92 -23.66
N THR A 214 -5.59 -5.95 -24.14
CA THR A 214 -5.40 -4.53 -23.83
C THR A 214 -6.34 -4.10 -22.70
N THR A 215 -5.77 -3.64 -21.60
CA THR A 215 -6.54 -3.08 -20.48
C THR A 215 -6.69 -1.57 -20.61
N GLY A 216 -7.92 -1.08 -20.54
CA GLY A 216 -8.21 0.37 -20.60
C GLY A 216 -9.57 0.71 -20.02
N TRP A 217 -9.89 2.00 -19.99
CA TRP A 217 -11.13 2.53 -19.43
C TRP A 217 -12.14 2.85 -20.51
N VAL A 218 -13.38 2.40 -20.32
CA VAL A 218 -14.52 2.65 -21.21
C VAL A 218 -15.66 3.27 -20.41
N ARG A 219 -16.35 4.25 -20.99
CA ARG A 219 -17.47 4.93 -20.35
C ARG A 219 -18.66 3.99 -20.20
N GLY A 220 -19.32 4.02 -19.04
CA GLY A 220 -20.32 3.03 -18.63
C GLY A 220 -21.63 3.08 -19.42
N ASP A 221 -21.96 4.19 -20.07
CA ASP A 221 -23.09 4.26 -21.01
C ASP A 221 -22.87 3.46 -22.30
N LEU A 222 -21.61 3.15 -22.63
CA LEU A 222 -21.23 2.38 -23.81
C LEU A 222 -21.17 0.87 -23.55
N LEU A 223 -21.48 0.42 -22.34
CA LEU A 223 -21.36 -0.99 -21.94
C LEU A 223 -22.67 -1.53 -21.38
N GLN A 224 -23.01 -2.76 -21.76
CA GLN A 224 -24.13 -3.50 -21.20
C GLN A 224 -23.65 -4.84 -20.62
N PRO A 225 -23.92 -5.15 -19.34
CA PRO A 225 -23.58 -6.46 -18.79
C PRO A 225 -24.38 -7.55 -19.50
N THR A 226 -23.75 -8.70 -19.72
CA THR A 226 -24.37 -9.90 -20.32
C THR A 226 -24.64 -10.99 -19.31
#